data_AF-A0A851HDD8-F1
#
_entry.id   AF-A0A851HDD8-F1
#
_cell.length_a   1.000
_cell.length_b   1.000
_cell.length_c   1.000
_cell.angle_alpha   90.00
_cell.angle_beta   90.00
_cell.angle_gamma   90.00
#
_symmetry.space_group_name_H-M   'P 1'
#
loop_
_entity.id
_entity.type
_entity.pdbx_description
1 polymer ?
#
loop_
_entity_poly.entity_id
_entity_poly.type
_entity_poly.pdbx_seq_one_letter_code
_entity_poly.pdbx_strand_id
1 'polypeptide(L)'
;MSDFITVLRETCPTPVVDATKWKRIGGDPQTVNLNAYLSKDGSKIMGTWICTPGKFEVNYEKWEYCHFLEGYCIITPEGEDAVHLKAGDVFVIEPGMKGSWEVVETVRKYFVFA
;
A
#
# COMPACT_ATOMS: atom_id res chain seq x y z
N MET A 1 -3.96 22.79 -15.18
CA MET A 1 -4.46 21.74 -14.27
C MET A 1 -5.57 22.34 -13.42
N SER A 2 -6.56 21.55 -13.03
CA SER A 2 -7.63 22.00 -12.13
C SER A 2 -7.12 22.07 -10.70
N ASP A 3 -7.50 23.11 -9.94
CA ASP A 3 -7.24 23.19 -8.49
C ASP A 3 -8.12 22.23 -7.66
N PHE A 4 -9.12 21.63 -8.30
CA PHE A 4 -10.14 20.82 -7.64
C PHE A 4 -10.09 19.34 -8.07
N ILE A 5 -9.49 19.03 -9.22
CA ILE A 5 -9.46 17.67 -9.77
C ILE A 5 -8.02 17.32 -10.15
N THR A 6 -7.48 16.28 -9.50
CA THR A 6 -6.21 15.66 -9.90
C THR A 6 -6.49 14.40 -10.70
N VAL A 7 -6.01 14.35 -11.92
CA VAL A 7 -6.13 13.18 -12.80
C VAL A 7 -4.83 12.38 -12.73
N LEU A 8 -4.85 11.22 -12.08
CA LEU A 8 -3.62 10.44 -11.82
C LEU A 8 -2.83 10.08 -13.09
N ARG A 9 -3.50 9.76 -14.20
CA ARG A 9 -2.84 9.44 -15.49
C ARG A 9 -2.06 10.61 -16.10
N GLU A 10 -2.31 11.84 -15.64
CA GLU A 10 -1.62 13.06 -16.09
C GLU A 10 -0.49 13.43 -15.13
N THR A 11 -0.31 12.69 -14.03
CA THR A 11 0.77 12.89 -13.06
C THR A 11 2.03 12.11 -13.47
N CYS A 12 3.20 12.65 -13.12
CA CYS A 12 4.49 12.00 -13.31
C CYS A 12 5.27 12.00 -11.99
N PRO A 13 4.82 11.21 -10.98
CA PRO A 13 5.44 11.20 -9.67
C PRO A 13 6.84 10.60 -9.73
N THR A 14 7.77 11.19 -9.00
CA THR A 14 9.11 10.61 -8.82
C THR A 14 9.01 9.31 -8.02
N PRO A 15 9.61 8.20 -8.50
CA PRO A 15 9.66 6.96 -7.74
C PRO A 15 10.39 7.13 -6.40
N VAL A 16 9.71 6.77 -5.32
CA VAL A 16 10.31 6.65 -3.99
C VAL A 16 10.65 5.17 -3.78
N VAL A 17 11.92 4.83 -3.87
CA VAL A 17 12.42 3.48 -3.59
C VAL A 17 12.54 3.25 -2.08
N ASP A 18 12.43 2.00 -1.65
CA ASP A 18 12.39 1.62 -0.23
C ASP A 18 11.32 2.42 0.55
N ALA A 19 10.15 2.55 -0.06
CA ALA A 19 9.05 3.37 0.45
C ALA A 19 8.45 2.83 1.76
N THR A 20 8.47 1.51 1.95
CA THR A 20 7.92 0.87 3.16
C THR A 20 8.97 0.81 4.25
N LYS A 21 8.68 1.42 5.41
CA LYS A 21 9.58 1.43 6.59
C LYS A 21 9.22 0.38 7.65
N TRP A 22 8.29 -0.51 7.36
CA TRP A 22 7.97 -1.65 8.22
C TRP A 22 9.14 -2.62 8.31
N LYS A 23 9.21 -3.31 9.44
CA LYS A 23 10.24 -4.31 9.70
C LYS A 23 10.03 -5.51 8.76
N ARG A 24 11.05 -5.83 7.96
CA ARG A 24 11.09 -7.02 7.12
C ARG A 24 11.37 -8.24 7.99
N ILE A 25 10.50 -9.24 7.92
CA ILE A 25 10.58 -10.47 8.72
C ILE A 25 10.69 -11.74 7.86
N GLY A 26 10.68 -11.60 6.54
CA GLY A 26 10.94 -12.68 5.60
C GLY A 26 11.26 -12.17 4.19
N GLY A 27 12.21 -12.81 3.50
CA GLY A 27 12.68 -12.39 2.17
C GLY A 27 13.41 -11.04 2.18
N ASP A 28 13.58 -10.45 0.99
CA ASP A 28 14.13 -9.11 0.80
C ASP A 28 13.25 -8.27 -0.14
N PRO A 29 12.03 -7.90 0.30
CA PRO A 29 11.08 -7.19 -0.54
C PRO A 29 11.59 -5.78 -0.88
N GLN A 30 11.59 -5.46 -2.17
CA GLN A 30 11.87 -4.13 -2.68
C GLN A 30 10.55 -3.39 -2.88
N THR A 31 10.45 -2.16 -2.40
CA THR A 31 9.22 -1.36 -2.46
C THR A 31 9.42 -0.07 -3.23
N VAL A 32 8.38 0.33 -3.98
CA VAL A 32 8.34 1.59 -4.70
C VAL A 32 6.99 2.27 -4.49
N ASN A 33 7.02 3.55 -4.12
CA ASN A 33 5.85 4.42 -4.16
C ASN A 33 5.92 5.42 -5.31
N LEU A 34 4.79 5.55 -6.01
CA LEU A 34 4.50 6.60 -6.98
C LEU A 34 3.41 7.50 -6.37
N ASN A 35 3.82 8.49 -5.57
CA ASN A 35 2.91 9.40 -4.87
C ASN A 35 2.30 10.42 -5.86
N ALA A 36 1.21 10.04 -6.51
CA ALA A 36 0.56 10.85 -7.55
C ALA A 36 -0.22 12.05 -7.00
N TYR A 37 -0.62 12.02 -5.73
CA TYR A 37 -1.37 13.10 -5.09
C TYR A 37 -0.98 13.25 -3.61
N LEU A 38 -0.96 14.51 -3.16
CA LEU A 38 -0.82 14.94 -1.78
C LEU A 38 -1.85 16.05 -1.52
N SER A 39 -2.63 15.95 -0.45
CA SER A 39 -3.54 17.03 -0.05
C SER A 39 -2.77 18.26 0.43
N LYS A 40 -3.39 19.44 0.37
CA LYS A 40 -2.75 20.72 0.76
C LYS A 40 -2.25 20.74 2.20
N ASP A 41 -2.94 20.04 3.10
CA ASP A 41 -2.60 19.89 4.52
C ASP A 41 -1.66 18.69 4.78
N GLY A 42 -1.30 17.93 3.75
CA GLY A 42 -0.47 16.73 3.84
C GLY A 42 -1.13 15.54 4.55
N SER A 43 -2.42 15.63 4.91
CA SER A 43 -3.11 14.56 5.62
C SER A 43 -3.41 13.34 4.75
N LYS A 44 -3.51 13.53 3.43
CA LYS A 44 -3.88 12.49 2.48
C LYS A 44 -2.83 12.31 1.39
N ILE A 45 -2.45 11.06 1.15
CA ILE A 45 -1.56 10.67 0.06
C ILE A 45 -2.28 9.62 -0.77
N MET A 46 -2.28 9.78 -2.08
CA MET A 46 -2.75 8.76 -3.00
C MET A 46 -1.69 8.45 -4.04
N GLY A 47 -1.53 7.17 -4.37
CA GLY A 47 -0.50 6.75 -5.29
C GLY A 47 -0.59 5.28 -5.68
N THR A 48 0.46 4.82 -6.32
CA THR A 48 0.68 3.39 -6.59
C THR A 48 1.80 2.88 -5.70
N TRP A 49 1.57 1.76 -5.02
CA TRP A 49 2.61 1.02 -4.31
C TRP A 49 2.91 -0.27 -5.08
N ILE A 50 4.19 -0.59 -5.20
CA ILE A 50 4.69 -1.81 -5.84
C ILE A 50 5.61 -2.51 -4.85
N CYS A 51 5.48 -3.82 -4.71
CA CYS A 51 6.32 -4.62 -3.83
C CYS A 51 6.63 -5.99 -4.41
N THR A 52 7.90 -6.37 -4.42
CA THR A 52 8.32 -7.75 -4.73
C THR A 52 8.03 -8.69 -3.56
N PRO A 53 8.07 -10.03 -3.76
CA PRO A 53 7.79 -10.98 -2.69
C PRO A 53 8.64 -10.80 -1.44
N GLY A 54 8.02 -11.04 -0.29
CA GLY A 54 8.61 -10.88 1.04
C GLY A 54 7.54 -10.68 2.12
N LYS A 55 7.96 -10.53 3.37
CA LYS A 55 7.06 -10.44 4.52
C LYS A 55 7.44 -9.30 5.46
N PHE A 56 6.43 -8.56 5.90
CA PHE A 56 6.55 -7.44 6.82
C PHE A 56 5.78 -7.68 8.11
N GLU A 57 6.32 -7.20 9.22
CA GLU A 57 5.58 -6.94 10.45
C GLU A 57 4.94 -5.54 10.32
N VAL A 58 3.62 -5.45 10.45
CA VAL A 58 2.87 -4.21 10.22
C VAL A 58 2.20 -3.69 11.49
N ASN A 59 2.13 -2.37 11.58
CA ASN A 59 1.38 -1.63 12.61
C ASN A 59 0.79 -0.39 11.96
N TYR A 60 -0.53 -0.37 11.79
CA TYR A 60 -1.26 0.68 11.10
C TYR A 60 -1.71 1.76 12.09
N GLU A 61 -1.19 2.97 11.93
CA GLU A 61 -1.61 4.16 12.70
C GLU A 61 -2.63 5.02 11.95
N LYS A 62 -2.75 4.80 10.63
CA LYS A 62 -3.58 5.55 9.71
C LYS A 62 -4.51 4.63 8.96
N TRP A 63 -5.59 5.22 8.45
CA TRP A 63 -6.54 4.52 7.62
C TRP A 63 -5.96 4.35 6.21
N GLU A 64 -6.05 3.16 5.62
CA GLU A 64 -5.57 2.90 4.27
C GLU A 64 -6.65 2.26 3.39
N TYR A 65 -7.02 2.93 2.30
CA TYR A 65 -7.72 2.28 1.19
C TYR A 65 -6.72 1.58 0.28
N CYS A 66 -7.07 0.38 -0.19
CA CYS A 66 -6.28 -0.39 -1.14
C CYS A 66 -7.15 -0.91 -2.29
N HIS A 67 -6.59 -0.88 -3.50
CA HIS A 67 -7.13 -1.60 -4.66
C HIS A 67 -5.98 -2.30 -5.39
N PHE A 68 -5.97 -3.63 -5.35
CA PHE A 68 -4.95 -4.43 -5.99
C PHE A 68 -5.20 -4.53 -7.50
N LEU A 69 -4.20 -4.15 -8.28
CA LEU A 69 -4.21 -4.24 -9.74
C LEU A 69 -3.56 -5.54 -10.21
N GLU A 70 -2.53 -5.98 -9.50
CA GLU A 70 -1.71 -7.15 -9.83
C GLU A 70 -1.24 -7.83 -8.53
N GLY A 71 -0.94 -9.12 -8.62
CA GLY A 71 -0.27 -9.89 -7.57
C GLY A 71 -1.21 -10.53 -6.54
N TYR A 72 -0.58 -11.02 -5.47
CA TYR A 72 -1.22 -11.77 -4.40
C TYR A 72 -0.49 -11.53 -3.07
N CYS A 73 -1.25 -11.17 -2.05
CA CYS A 73 -0.79 -10.91 -0.69
C CYS A 73 -1.68 -11.66 0.31
N ILE A 74 -1.09 -12.06 1.43
CA ILE A 74 -1.80 -12.60 2.59
C ILE A 74 -1.57 -11.62 3.73
N ILE A 75 -2.66 -11.10 4.28
CA ILE A 75 -2.63 -10.23 5.46
C ILE A 75 -3.17 -11.02 6.64
N THR A 76 -2.40 -11.11 7.73
CA THR A 76 -2.83 -11.80 8.94
C THR A 76 -2.81 -10.81 10.10
N PRO A 77 -3.98 -10.35 10.58
CA PRO A 77 -4.07 -9.58 11.82
C PRO A 77 -3.71 -10.43 13.04
N GLU A 78 -3.21 -9.79 14.09
CA GLU A 78 -2.84 -10.45 15.33
C GLU A 78 -4.07 -11.07 16.01
N GLY A 79 -4.07 -12.40 16.19
CA GLY A 79 -5.19 -13.12 16.82
C GLY A 79 -6.40 -13.36 15.92
N GLU A 80 -6.32 -13.03 14.63
CA GLU A 80 -7.38 -13.24 13.64
C GLU A 80 -6.93 -14.15 12.49
N ASP A 81 -7.89 -14.61 11.69
CA ASP A 81 -7.62 -15.41 10.51
C ASP A 81 -6.96 -14.59 9.38
N ALA A 82 -6.20 -15.29 8.55
CA ALA A 82 -5.55 -14.68 7.40
C ALA A 82 -6.56 -14.30 6.31
N VAL A 83 -6.38 -13.12 5.73
CA VAL A 83 -7.15 -12.61 4.59
C VAL A 83 -6.28 -12.67 3.34
N HIS A 84 -6.78 -13.37 2.32
CA HIS A 84 -6.13 -13.56 1.04
C HIS A 84 -6.61 -12.52 0.03
N LEU A 85 -5.69 -11.76 -0.56
CA LEU A 85 -5.99 -10.61 -1.41
C LEU A 85 -5.21 -10.70 -2.72
N LYS A 86 -5.90 -10.60 -3.85
CA LYS A 86 -5.36 -10.73 -5.21
C LYS A 86 -5.80 -9.58 -6.11
N ALA A 87 -5.30 -9.58 -7.35
CA ALA A 87 -5.72 -8.62 -8.37
C ALA A 87 -7.26 -8.53 -8.48
N GLY A 88 -7.77 -7.29 -8.42
CA GLY A 88 -9.20 -6.95 -8.43
C GLY A 88 -9.80 -6.72 -7.04
N ASP A 89 -9.14 -7.15 -5.95
CA ASP A 89 -9.66 -6.93 -4.61
C ASP A 89 -9.52 -5.46 -4.18
N VAL A 90 -10.56 -4.96 -3.53
CA VAL A 90 -10.67 -3.60 -2.99
C VAL A 90 -11.01 -3.70 -1.51
N PHE A 91 -10.20 -3.07 -0.67
CA PHE A 91 -10.32 -3.23 0.78
C PHE A 91 -9.77 -2.01 1.51
N VAL A 92 -10.00 -2.01 2.82
CA VAL A 92 -9.60 -0.96 3.74
C VAL A 92 -8.89 -1.60 4.92
N ILE A 93 -7.88 -0.91 5.46
CA ILE A 93 -7.27 -1.24 6.73
C ILE A 93 -7.51 -0.09 7.70
N GLU A 94 -8.08 -0.43 8.84
CA GLU A 94 -8.37 0.50 9.93
C GLU A 94 -7.12 0.75 10.80
N PRO A 95 -6.99 1.95 11.38
CA PRO A 95 -6.01 2.21 12.43
C PRO A 95 -6.14 1.18 13.57
N GLY A 96 -5.01 0.74 14.09
CA GLY A 96 -4.93 -0.29 15.13
C GLY A 96 -4.69 -1.70 14.58
N MET A 97 -4.77 -1.91 13.26
CA MET A 97 -4.38 -3.19 12.66
C MET A 97 -2.89 -3.47 12.91
N LYS A 98 -2.61 -4.59 13.58
CA LYS A 98 -1.27 -5.15 13.80
C LYS A 98 -1.22 -6.56 13.25
N GLY A 99 -0.05 -6.99 12.80
CA GLY A 99 0.14 -8.36 12.34
C GLY A 99 1.18 -8.44 11.23
N SER A 100 0.89 -9.16 10.16
CA SER A 100 1.82 -9.30 9.04
C SER A 100 1.18 -9.13 7.67
N TRP A 101 2.01 -8.67 6.73
CA TRP A 101 1.75 -8.69 5.30
C TRP A 101 2.76 -9.62 4.64
N GLU A 102 2.29 -10.64 3.94
CA GLU A 102 3.10 -11.55 3.15
C GLU A 102 2.77 -11.38 1.67
N VAL A 103 3.67 -10.71 0.95
CA VAL A 103 3.60 -10.53 -0.50
C VAL A 103 4.11 -11.82 -1.14
N VAL A 104 3.20 -12.60 -1.70
CA VAL A 104 3.50 -13.92 -2.29
C VAL A 104 3.92 -13.76 -3.76
N GLU A 105 3.21 -12.90 -4.48
CA GLU A 105 3.54 -12.49 -5.86
C GLU A 105 3.71 -10.97 -5.88
N THR A 106 4.51 -10.44 -6.81
CA THR A 106 4.70 -8.99 -6.91
C THR A 106 3.36 -8.25 -6.98
N VAL A 107 3.09 -7.41 -5.99
CA VAL A 107 1.85 -6.64 -5.89
C VAL A 107 2.04 -5.28 -6.52
N ARG A 108 1.02 -4.82 -7.25
CA ARG A 108 0.80 -3.42 -7.60
C ARG A 108 -0.57 -3.01 -7.09
N LYS A 109 -0.65 -1.97 -6.27
CA LYS A 109 -1.92 -1.46 -5.75
C LYS A 109 -2.04 0.05 -5.88
N TYR A 110 -3.26 0.55 -6.10
CA TYR A 110 -3.58 1.91 -5.70
C TYR A 110 -3.80 1.96 -4.19
N PHE A 111 -3.34 3.03 -3.56
CA PHE A 111 -3.58 3.29 -2.16
C PHE A 111 -4.08 4.71 -1.91
N VAL A 112 -4.80 4.89 -0.81
CA VAL A 112 -4.98 6.19 -0.15
C VAL A 112 -4.62 6.03 1.32
N PHE A 113 -3.61 6.78 1.79
CA PHE A 113 -3.35 6.95 3.22
C PHE A 113 -4.04 8.21 3.71
N ALA A 114 -4.80 8.10 4.80
CA ALA A 114 -5.56 9.21 5.40
C ALA A 114 -5.49 9.19 6.93
#